data_AF-A0A7I7WMI0-F1
#
_entry.id   AF-A0A7I7WMI0-F1
#
_cell.length_a   1.000
_cell.length_b   1.000
_cell.length_c   1.000
_cell.angle_alpha   90.00
_cell.angle_beta   90.00
_cell.angle_gamma   90.00
#
_symmetry.space_group_name_H-M   'P 1'
#
loop_
_entity.id
_entity.type
_entity.pdbx_description
1 polymer ?
#
loop_
_entity_poly.entity_id
_entity_poly.type
_entity_poly.pdbx_seq_one_letter_code
_entity_poly.pdbx_strand_id
1 'polypeptide(L)'
;MACRIGCSGIVLSSGSAYGVILPTIASNDCHIPDNLAVEAVGFAVSFQADTYNPTEGTHMSSAASNSTPAVAKAGGRTLVTAAVWGAMAGVGASLVMAMYAMIAAWTYQHTGFFTPLYHIAATFAAPDTMMTSMEAAMAGNSFTFVFGPALLGAMIHMMVGAMYGAAFAVVAHLLRWHGVALVGAAMVWGLIVFAISAWIGLPVAAALFGGGDPIRNMASMVGYPTFIVEHLMFGAALGILLLGAARNSAARTGSAPRG
;
A
#
# COMPACT_ATOMS: atom_id res chain seq x y z
N MET A 1 -13.54 -13.82 55.74
CA MET A 1 -13.18 -13.77 54.30
C MET A 1 -11.73 -14.16 54.18
N ALA A 2 -11.46 -15.40 53.77
CA ALA A 2 -10.13 -15.99 53.71
C ALA A 2 -9.81 -16.30 52.24
N CYS A 3 -8.73 -15.71 51.74
CA CYS A 3 -8.16 -15.99 50.43
C CYS A 3 -7.40 -17.33 50.50
N ARG A 4 -7.91 -18.38 49.86
CA ARG A 4 -7.16 -19.63 49.62
C ARG A 4 -6.61 -19.57 48.20
N ILE A 5 -5.29 -19.37 48.09
CA ILE A 5 -4.53 -19.59 46.86
C ILE A 5 -4.22 -21.09 46.80
N GLY A 6 -4.84 -21.79 45.86
CA GLY A 6 -4.55 -23.19 45.57
C GLY A 6 -3.63 -23.29 44.35
N CYS A 7 -2.35 -23.59 44.57
CA CYS A 7 -1.42 -24.11 43.57
C CYS A 7 -1.41 -25.63 43.62
N SER A 8 -1.84 -26.29 42.55
CA SER A 8 -1.64 -27.73 42.25
C SER A 8 -1.80 -27.89 40.73
N GLY A 9 -0.96 -28.58 39.96
CA GLY A 9 0.30 -29.27 40.20
C GLY A 9 0.98 -29.52 38.85
N ILE A 10 2.30 -29.62 38.84
CA ILE A 10 3.10 -29.97 37.66
C ILE A 10 3.24 -31.50 37.65
N VAL A 11 2.77 -32.13 36.56
CA VAL A 11 3.01 -33.54 36.27
C VAL A 11 4.31 -33.65 35.48
N LEU A 12 5.34 -34.27 36.07
CA LEU A 12 6.56 -34.65 35.36
C LEU A 12 6.38 -36.08 34.84
N SER A 13 6.32 -36.25 33.52
CA SER A 13 6.43 -37.55 32.87
C SER A 13 7.85 -37.73 32.33
N SER A 14 8.55 -38.73 32.86
CA SER A 14 9.89 -39.14 32.42
C SER A 14 9.76 -40.17 31.29
N GLY A 15 10.27 -39.89 30.08
CA GLY A 15 10.30 -40.90 29.04
C GLY A 15 10.91 -40.50 27.69
N SER A 16 12.18 -40.88 27.52
CA SER A 16 12.84 -41.27 26.27
C SER A 16 13.46 -40.22 25.35
N ALA A 17 14.58 -40.66 24.76
CA ALA A 17 15.65 -39.90 24.16
C ALA A 17 15.28 -39.23 22.83
N TYR A 18 15.93 -38.08 22.59
CA TYR A 18 15.87 -37.25 21.38
C TYR A 18 14.63 -36.36 21.25
N GLY A 19 14.70 -35.18 21.87
CA GLY A 19 13.75 -34.09 21.63
C GLY A 19 14.18 -32.82 22.35
N VAL A 20 14.40 -31.73 21.59
CA VAL A 20 14.66 -30.40 22.13
C VAL A 20 13.39 -29.92 22.83
N ILE A 21 13.44 -29.82 24.16
CA ILE A 21 12.38 -29.25 24.99
C ILE A 21 12.63 -27.74 25.07
N LEU A 22 11.81 -26.94 24.40
CA LEU A 22 11.68 -25.50 24.70
C LEU A 22 10.66 -25.35 25.83
N PRO A 23 10.97 -24.63 26.93
CA PRO A 23 9.99 -24.37 27.97
C PRO A 23 8.96 -23.35 27.49
N THR A 24 7.68 -23.76 27.51
CA THR A 24 6.54 -22.84 27.40
C THR A 24 6.41 -22.09 28.72
N ILE A 25 6.77 -20.80 28.72
CA ILE A 25 6.45 -19.90 29.82
C ILE A 25 5.01 -19.42 29.60
N ALA A 26 4.08 -19.92 30.41
CA ALA A 26 2.77 -19.30 30.59
C ALA A 26 2.95 -18.03 31.44
N SER A 27 2.86 -16.86 30.80
CA SER A 27 2.81 -15.57 31.49
C SER A 27 1.34 -15.22 31.75
N ASN A 28 0.88 -15.46 32.98
CA ASN A 28 -0.34 -14.82 33.49
C ASN A 28 -0.04 -13.35 33.84
N ASP A 29 -0.96 -12.47 33.46
CA ASP A 29 -1.28 -11.17 34.04
C ASP A 29 -0.12 -10.28 34.50
N CYS A 30 0.34 -9.42 33.59
CA CYS A 30 1.04 -8.18 33.95
C CYS A 30 0.26 -6.98 33.42
N HIS A 31 -0.37 -6.27 34.35
CA HIS A 31 -0.91 -4.92 34.18
C HIS A 31 0.25 -3.93 33.94
N ILE A 32 0.28 -3.25 32.79
CA ILE A 32 1.19 -2.13 32.50
C ILE A 32 0.34 -0.94 31.96
N PRO A 33 0.58 0.29 32.45
CA PRO A 33 -0.37 1.40 32.40
C PRO A 33 -0.43 2.20 31.09
N ASP A 34 -1.50 3.00 31.02
CA ASP A 34 -1.95 3.90 29.95
C ASP A 34 -1.01 5.06 29.58
N ASN A 35 0.16 4.82 28.98
CA ASN A 35 0.88 5.92 28.31
C ASN A 35 2.00 5.46 27.38
N LEU A 36 1.64 5.13 26.14
CA LEU A 36 2.54 5.26 24.99
C LEU A 36 1.84 6.07 23.91
N ALA A 37 2.22 7.34 23.87
CA ALA A 37 1.99 8.23 22.76
C ALA A 37 2.48 7.55 21.47
N VAL A 38 1.56 7.39 20.52
CA VAL A 38 1.89 7.10 19.14
C VAL A 38 2.64 8.31 18.61
N GLU A 39 3.97 8.23 18.57
CA GLU A 39 4.79 9.18 17.83
C GLU A 39 4.45 9.03 16.35
N ALA A 40 3.61 9.94 15.87
CA ALA A 40 3.45 10.22 14.47
C ALA A 40 4.82 10.65 13.92
N VAL A 41 5.41 9.81 13.07
CA VAL A 41 6.58 10.18 12.27
C VAL A 41 6.14 11.21 11.24
N GLY A 42 6.06 12.46 11.68
CA GLY A 42 5.82 13.62 10.83
C GLY A 42 7.12 13.99 10.12
N PHE A 43 7.20 13.69 8.82
CA PHE A 43 8.23 14.22 7.94
C PHE A 43 7.92 15.69 7.64
N ALA A 44 8.32 16.59 8.54
CA ALA A 44 8.26 18.03 8.33
C ALA A 44 9.55 18.50 7.64
N VAL A 45 9.47 18.80 6.34
CA VAL A 45 10.52 19.54 5.62
C VAL A 45 10.41 21.00 6.04
N SER A 46 11.24 21.41 6.99
CA SER A 46 11.41 22.84 7.32
C SER A 46 12.26 23.50 6.25
N PHE A 47 11.67 24.45 5.53
CA PHE A 47 12.37 25.28 4.55
C PHE A 47 12.89 26.53 5.26
N GLN A 48 14.20 26.59 5.51
CA GLN A 48 14.86 27.78 6.03
C GLN A 48 14.82 28.88 4.94
N ALA A 49 14.10 29.97 5.19
CA ALA A 49 14.13 31.15 4.33
C ALA A 49 15.28 32.05 4.79
N ASP A 50 16.43 31.96 4.11
CA ASP A 50 17.51 32.92 4.30
C ASP A 50 17.08 34.29 3.74
N THR A 51 16.93 35.27 4.65
CA THR A 51 16.75 36.67 4.30
C THR A 51 18.08 37.23 3.81
N TYR A 52 18.28 37.23 2.49
CA TYR A 52 19.40 37.91 1.85
C TYR A 52 19.03 39.37 1.54
N ASN A 53 19.78 40.31 2.11
CA ASN A 53 19.70 41.74 1.85
C ASN A 53 21.00 42.21 1.18
N PRO A 54 20.97 42.66 -0.08
CA PRO A 54 22.07 43.42 -0.65
C PRO A 54 21.63 44.87 -0.90
N THR A 55 22.12 45.78 -0.07
CA THR A 55 22.32 47.16 -0.48
C THR A 55 23.64 47.28 -1.23
N GLU A 56 23.61 48.08 -2.31
CA GLU A 56 24.73 48.60 -3.09
C GLU A 56 25.35 47.70 -4.19
N GLY A 57 25.40 48.27 -5.39
CA GLY A 57 26.23 47.78 -6.49
C GLY A 57 25.62 47.95 -7.88
N THR A 58 25.50 49.20 -8.36
CA THR A 58 25.26 49.50 -9.77
C THR A 58 26.39 48.94 -10.65
N HIS A 59 26.15 47.82 -11.33
CA HIS A 59 26.95 47.40 -12.47
C HIS A 59 26.06 46.83 -13.57
N MET A 60 26.03 47.53 -14.70
CA MET A 60 25.50 47.00 -15.96
C MET A 60 26.38 45.83 -16.39
N SER A 61 25.93 44.60 -16.19
CA SER A 61 26.54 43.41 -16.78
C SER A 61 25.55 42.25 -16.85
N SER A 62 25.37 41.74 -18.07
CA SER A 62 24.93 40.38 -18.41
C SER A 62 23.44 40.03 -18.24
N ALA A 63 22.66 40.32 -19.29
CA ALA A 63 21.30 39.79 -19.49
C ALA A 63 21.26 38.32 -19.94
N ALA A 64 22.30 37.50 -19.72
CA ALA A 64 22.43 36.18 -20.33
C ALA A 64 22.53 34.98 -19.36
N SER A 65 22.34 35.14 -18.05
CA SER A 65 22.62 34.06 -17.08
C SER A 65 21.54 33.84 -16.01
N ASN A 66 20.25 33.89 -16.37
CA ASN A 66 19.16 33.65 -15.40
C ASN A 66 18.07 32.65 -15.85
N SER A 67 18.24 32.00 -17.01
CA SER A 67 17.25 31.06 -17.56
C SER A 67 17.38 29.63 -17.00
N THR A 68 18.55 29.23 -16.52
CA THR A 68 18.83 27.86 -16.06
C THR A 68 18.07 27.45 -14.78
N PRO A 69 17.98 28.29 -13.72
CA PRO A 69 17.26 27.93 -12.49
C PRO A 69 15.74 27.88 -12.69
N ALA A 70 15.20 28.75 -13.53
CA ALA A 70 13.76 28.84 -13.77
C ALA A 70 13.23 27.64 -14.57
N VAL A 71 13.99 27.16 -15.57
CA VAL A 71 13.64 25.97 -16.36
C VAL A 71 13.71 24.69 -15.53
N ALA A 72 14.74 24.53 -14.69
CA ALA A 72 14.84 23.40 -13.77
C ALA A 72 13.67 23.36 -12.75
N LYS A 73 13.30 24.53 -12.20
CA LYS A 73 12.18 24.66 -11.27
C LYS A 73 10.82 24.40 -11.95
N ALA A 74 10.65 24.78 -13.21
CA ALA A 74 9.44 24.51 -13.98
C ALA A 74 9.25 23.00 -14.26
N GLY A 75 10.31 22.29 -14.66
CA GLY A 75 10.28 20.84 -14.89
C GLY A 75 10.03 20.03 -13.61
N GLY A 76 10.55 20.47 -12.46
CA GLY A 76 10.27 19.82 -11.17
C GLY A 76 8.79 19.89 -10.78
N ARG A 77 8.12 21.02 -11.04
CA ARG A 77 6.69 21.20 -10.70
C ARG A 77 5.78 20.32 -11.56
N THR A 78 6.13 20.05 -12.82
CA THR A 78 5.32 19.18 -13.68
C THR A 78 5.41 17.71 -13.26
N LEU A 79 6.60 17.25 -12.84
CA LEU A 79 6.78 15.89 -12.32
C LEU A 79 6.07 15.66 -10.99
N VAL A 80 6.14 16.63 -10.06
CA VAL A 80 5.38 16.56 -8.80
C VAL A 80 3.89 16.49 -9.08
N THR A 81 3.39 17.31 -10.01
CA THR A 81 1.97 17.30 -10.39
C THR A 81 1.58 15.95 -11.01
N ALA A 82 2.41 15.38 -11.89
CA ALA A 82 2.19 14.06 -12.46
C ALA A 82 2.16 12.98 -11.38
N ALA A 83 3.09 13.00 -10.43
CA ALA A 83 3.14 12.06 -9.33
C ALA A 83 1.89 12.15 -8.42
N VAL A 84 1.43 13.35 -8.09
CA VAL A 84 0.22 13.57 -7.28
C VAL A 84 -1.03 13.04 -7.98
N TRP A 85 -1.23 13.35 -9.26
CA TRP A 85 -2.35 12.80 -10.03
C TRP A 85 -2.25 11.27 -10.18
N GLY A 86 -1.03 10.77 -10.39
CA GLY A 86 -0.73 9.34 -10.41
C GLY A 86 -1.09 8.66 -9.11
N ALA A 87 -0.74 9.24 -7.96
CA ALA A 87 -1.06 8.70 -6.66
C ALA A 87 -2.58 8.60 -6.44
N MET A 88 -3.32 9.67 -6.75
CA MET A 88 -4.78 9.67 -6.62
C MET A 88 -5.45 8.66 -7.56
N ALA A 89 -5.00 8.57 -8.81
CA ALA A 89 -5.48 7.57 -9.75
C ALA A 89 -5.11 6.15 -9.31
N GLY A 90 -3.93 5.97 -8.71
CA GLY A 90 -3.45 4.73 -8.12
C GLY A 90 -4.33 4.24 -6.99
N VAL A 91 -4.73 5.12 -6.06
CA VAL A 91 -5.70 4.81 -5.00
C VAL A 91 -7.04 4.36 -5.58
N GLY A 92 -7.55 5.07 -6.58
CA GLY A 92 -8.79 4.70 -7.26
C GLY A 92 -8.69 3.34 -7.97
N ALA A 93 -7.56 3.08 -8.62
CA ALA A 93 -7.30 1.81 -9.29
C ALA A 93 -7.12 0.64 -8.31
N SER A 94 -6.45 0.86 -7.17
CA SER A 94 -6.30 -0.17 -6.13
C SER A 94 -7.63 -0.51 -5.48
N LEU A 95 -8.57 0.43 -5.36
CA LEU A 95 -9.92 0.11 -4.91
C LEU A 95 -10.64 -0.86 -5.86
N VAL A 96 -10.47 -0.69 -7.17
CA VAL A 96 -11.05 -1.60 -8.18
C VAL A 96 -10.45 -3.01 -8.05
N MET A 97 -9.13 -3.10 -7.89
CA MET A 97 -8.42 -4.37 -7.64
C MET A 97 -8.91 -5.03 -6.34
N ALA A 98 -8.94 -4.29 -5.23
CA ALA A 98 -9.40 -4.79 -3.94
C ALA A 98 -10.82 -5.34 -4.02
N MET A 99 -11.75 -4.63 -4.66
CA MET A 99 -13.12 -5.13 -4.83
C MET A 99 -13.18 -6.43 -5.63
N TYR A 100 -12.39 -6.53 -6.71
CA TYR A 100 -12.32 -7.77 -7.48
C TYR A 100 -11.79 -8.93 -6.62
N ALA A 101 -10.71 -8.73 -5.86
CA ALA A 101 -10.15 -9.74 -4.97
C ALA A 101 -11.16 -10.20 -3.91
N MET A 102 -11.92 -9.25 -3.33
CA MET A 102 -12.95 -9.55 -2.33
C MET A 102 -14.13 -10.35 -2.92
N ILE A 103 -14.55 -10.02 -4.15
CA ILE A 103 -15.56 -10.79 -4.88
C ILE A 103 -15.04 -12.19 -5.23
N ALA A 104 -13.78 -12.32 -5.66
CA ALA A 104 -13.14 -13.61 -5.94
C ALA A 104 -13.07 -14.50 -4.70
N ALA A 105 -12.65 -13.92 -3.57
CA ALA A 105 -12.59 -14.56 -2.27
C ALA A 105 -13.94 -15.12 -1.83
N TRP A 106 -15.03 -14.39 -2.11
CA TRP A 106 -16.39 -14.82 -1.80
C TRP A 106 -16.93 -15.88 -2.78
N THR A 107 -16.74 -15.68 -4.08
CA THR A 107 -17.51 -16.41 -5.11
C THR A 107 -16.92 -17.75 -5.50
N TYR A 108 -15.60 -17.84 -5.72
CA TYR A 108 -14.98 -19.07 -6.23
C TYR A 108 -13.77 -19.55 -5.41
N GLN A 109 -13.22 -18.72 -4.52
CA GLN A 109 -12.21 -19.17 -3.56
C GLN A 109 -12.83 -19.63 -2.23
N HIS A 110 -14.04 -19.17 -1.91
CA HIS A 110 -14.78 -19.50 -0.69
C HIS A 110 -14.01 -19.24 0.61
N THR A 111 -13.12 -18.25 0.61
CA THR A 111 -12.28 -17.88 1.76
C THR A 111 -12.88 -16.76 2.60
N GLY A 112 -13.95 -16.11 2.13
CA GLY A 112 -14.64 -15.01 2.82
C GLY A 112 -14.33 -13.65 2.18
N PHE A 113 -15.33 -12.76 2.14
CA PHE A 113 -15.29 -11.50 1.40
C PHE A 113 -14.18 -10.55 1.87
N PHE A 114 -13.91 -10.49 3.17
CA PHE A 114 -12.89 -9.59 3.75
C PHE A 114 -11.50 -10.24 3.88
N THR A 115 -11.37 -11.53 3.57
CA THR A 115 -10.13 -12.29 3.71
C THR A 115 -8.95 -11.67 2.96
N PRO A 116 -9.10 -11.13 1.73
CA PRO A 116 -8.00 -10.44 1.06
C PRO A 116 -7.43 -9.25 1.85
N LEU A 117 -8.28 -8.50 2.58
CA LEU A 117 -7.80 -7.40 3.41
C LEU A 117 -7.00 -7.92 4.60
N TYR A 118 -7.46 -8.99 5.25
CA TYR A 118 -6.71 -9.63 6.34
C TYR A 118 -5.40 -10.25 5.87
N HIS A 119 -5.38 -10.79 4.66
CA HIS A 119 -4.17 -11.34 4.04
C HIS A 119 -3.11 -10.25 3.85
N ILE A 120 -3.51 -9.05 3.42
CA ILE A 120 -2.59 -7.90 3.33
C ILE A 120 -2.15 -7.44 4.73
N ALA A 121 -3.08 -7.36 5.68
CA ALA A 121 -2.80 -6.96 7.06
C ALA A 121 -1.81 -7.92 7.76
N ALA A 122 -1.82 -9.20 7.38
CA ALA A 122 -0.88 -10.22 7.86
C ALA A 122 0.59 -9.93 7.52
N THR A 123 0.86 -8.92 6.68
CA THR A 123 2.22 -8.39 6.49
C THR A 123 2.75 -7.73 7.75
N PHE A 124 1.90 -7.14 8.59
CA PHE A 124 2.31 -6.36 9.79
C PHE A 124 1.66 -6.84 11.09
N ALA A 125 0.66 -7.71 11.00
CA ALA A 125 -0.06 -8.26 12.15
C ALA A 125 -0.12 -9.79 12.05
N ALA A 126 -0.45 -10.46 13.16
CA ALA A 126 -0.63 -11.91 13.16
C ALA A 126 -1.77 -12.33 12.20
N PRO A 127 -1.65 -13.48 11.51
CA PRO A 127 -2.60 -13.93 10.49
C PRO A 127 -3.92 -14.48 11.06
N ASP A 128 -4.15 -14.39 12.37
CA ASP A 128 -5.29 -15.01 13.06
C ASP A 128 -6.65 -14.58 12.47
N THR A 129 -6.77 -13.31 12.08
CA THR A 129 -8.04 -12.79 11.51
C THR A 129 -8.31 -13.29 10.10
N MET A 130 -7.26 -13.58 9.33
CA MET A 130 -7.40 -14.24 8.03
C MET A 130 -7.94 -15.66 8.21
N MET A 131 -7.34 -16.43 9.13
CA MET A 131 -7.79 -17.79 9.45
C MET A 131 -9.23 -17.81 9.98
N THR A 132 -9.55 -16.91 10.91
CA THR A 132 -10.91 -16.75 11.45
C THR A 132 -11.93 -16.48 10.34
N SER A 133 -11.60 -15.62 9.39
CA SER A 133 -12.48 -15.29 8.26
C SER A 133 -12.71 -16.50 7.34
N MET A 134 -11.66 -17.28 7.08
CA MET A 134 -11.75 -18.52 6.30
C MET A 134 -12.59 -19.59 6.98
N GLU A 135 -12.38 -19.83 8.28
CA GLU A 135 -13.17 -20.78 9.07
C GLU A 135 -14.65 -20.38 9.10
N ALA A 136 -14.94 -19.09 9.27
CA ALA A 136 -16.30 -18.59 9.22
C ALA A 136 -16.95 -18.77 7.83
N ALA A 137 -16.20 -18.54 6.74
CA ALA A 137 -16.69 -18.76 5.39
C ALA A 137 -17.02 -20.24 5.14
N MET A 138 -16.18 -21.16 5.65
CA MET A 138 -16.45 -22.61 5.62
C MET A 138 -17.71 -22.99 6.43
N ALA A 139 -17.99 -22.27 7.52
CA ALA A 139 -19.22 -22.42 8.30
C ALA A 139 -20.45 -21.72 7.67
N GLY A 140 -20.33 -21.16 6.47
CA GLY A 140 -21.41 -20.48 5.75
C GLY A 140 -21.53 -18.98 6.03
N ASN A 141 -20.62 -18.39 6.81
CA ASN A 141 -20.58 -16.96 7.09
C ASN A 141 -19.44 -16.26 6.32
N SER A 142 -19.74 -15.85 5.10
CA SER A 142 -18.75 -15.23 4.20
C SER A 142 -18.39 -13.77 4.52
N PHE A 143 -19.04 -13.13 5.49
CA PHE A 143 -18.92 -11.68 5.75
C PHE A 143 -18.41 -11.36 7.16
N THR A 144 -17.48 -12.17 7.66
CA THR A 144 -16.80 -11.92 8.95
C THR A 144 -15.92 -10.68 8.87
N PHE A 145 -16.37 -9.60 9.52
CA PHE A 145 -15.71 -8.31 9.52
C PHE A 145 -15.04 -8.01 10.88
N VAL A 146 -13.73 -7.76 10.84
CA VAL A 146 -12.92 -7.30 11.98
C VAL A 146 -12.28 -5.98 11.58
N PHE A 147 -12.75 -4.90 12.22
CA PHE A 147 -12.45 -3.52 11.79
C PHE A 147 -10.96 -3.21 11.70
N GLY A 148 -10.18 -3.50 12.74
CA GLY A 148 -8.76 -3.14 12.82
C GLY A 148 -7.93 -3.73 11.66
N PRO A 149 -7.89 -5.06 11.49
CA PRO A 149 -7.18 -5.69 10.39
C PRO A 149 -7.73 -5.32 9.02
N ALA A 150 -9.05 -5.17 8.85
CA ALA A 150 -9.62 -4.73 7.57
C ALA A 150 -9.15 -3.33 7.18
N LEU A 151 -9.15 -2.39 8.14
CA LEU A 151 -8.67 -1.02 7.92
C LEU A 151 -7.16 -1.00 7.62
N LEU A 152 -6.37 -1.77 8.36
CA LEU A 152 -4.92 -1.88 8.15
C LEU A 152 -4.61 -2.42 6.75
N GLY A 153 -5.25 -3.53 6.36
CA GLY A 153 -5.10 -4.12 5.03
C GLY A 153 -5.50 -3.16 3.91
N ALA A 154 -6.63 -2.48 4.07
CA ALA A 154 -7.09 -1.47 3.11
C ALA A 154 -6.08 -0.31 2.99
N MET A 155 -5.59 0.23 4.10
CA MET A 155 -4.62 1.32 4.11
C MET A 155 -3.33 0.94 3.38
N ILE A 156 -2.75 -0.23 3.67
CA ILE A 156 -1.55 -0.74 3.00
C ILE A 156 -1.80 -0.88 1.50
N HIS A 157 -2.94 -1.44 1.12
CA HIS A 157 -3.31 -1.61 -0.28
C HIS A 157 -3.41 -0.27 -1.02
N MET A 158 -4.04 0.74 -0.40
CA MET A 158 -4.15 2.08 -0.99
C MET A 158 -2.79 2.79 -1.07
N MET A 159 -1.91 2.63 -0.07
CA MET A 159 -0.56 3.20 -0.11
C MET A 159 0.27 2.61 -1.24
N VAL A 160 0.25 1.28 -1.41
CA VAL A 160 0.96 0.60 -2.49
C VAL A 160 0.38 0.99 -3.86
N GLY A 161 -0.94 1.05 -3.97
CA GLY A 161 -1.64 1.55 -5.17
C GLY A 161 -1.23 2.97 -5.54
N ALA A 162 -1.16 3.88 -4.55
CA ALA A 162 -0.70 5.24 -4.73
C ALA A 162 0.75 5.31 -5.23
N MET A 163 1.66 4.52 -4.63
CA MET A 163 3.06 4.48 -5.02
C MET A 163 3.24 4.03 -6.47
N TYR A 164 2.61 2.92 -6.87
CA TYR A 164 2.68 2.45 -8.26
C TYR A 164 1.99 3.37 -9.25
N GLY A 165 0.87 3.99 -8.86
CA GLY A 165 0.18 4.99 -9.68
C GLY A 165 1.03 6.25 -9.91
N ALA A 166 1.70 6.74 -8.87
CA ALA A 166 2.62 7.87 -8.97
C ALA A 166 3.79 7.56 -9.90
N ALA A 167 4.43 6.39 -9.73
CA ALA A 167 5.52 5.94 -10.58
C ALA A 167 5.08 5.85 -12.06
N PHE A 168 3.93 5.23 -12.33
CA PHE A 168 3.39 5.15 -13.69
C PHE A 168 3.13 6.52 -14.29
N ALA A 169 2.49 7.43 -13.56
CA ALA A 169 2.18 8.75 -14.08
C ALA A 169 3.43 9.58 -14.40
N VAL A 170 4.49 9.45 -13.58
CA VAL A 170 5.81 10.05 -13.88
C VAL A 170 6.39 9.47 -15.16
N VAL A 171 6.41 8.14 -15.31
CA VAL A 171 6.92 7.47 -16.52
C VAL A 171 6.11 7.88 -17.76
N ALA A 172 4.79 7.84 -17.66
CA ALA A 172 3.87 8.24 -18.73
C ALA A 172 4.05 9.70 -19.12
N HIS A 173 4.33 10.59 -18.15
CA HIS A 173 4.63 12.00 -18.40
C HIS A 173 5.96 12.16 -19.15
N LEU A 174 7.02 11.47 -18.70
CA LEU A 174 8.34 11.52 -19.32
C LEU A 174 8.33 10.96 -20.75
N LEU A 175 7.60 9.87 -20.98
CA LEU A 175 7.46 9.23 -22.29
C LEU A 175 6.35 9.85 -23.15
N ARG A 176 5.63 10.86 -22.62
CA ARG A 176 4.56 11.58 -23.31
C ARG A 176 3.53 10.61 -23.89
N TRP A 177 3.00 9.73 -23.05
CA TRP A 177 1.92 8.83 -23.43
C TRP A 177 0.57 9.53 -23.32
N HIS A 178 -0.30 9.33 -24.32
CA HIS A 178 -1.62 9.98 -24.39
C HIS A 178 -2.68 9.03 -24.94
N GLY A 179 -3.95 9.36 -24.69
CA GLY A 179 -5.10 8.69 -25.32
C GLY A 179 -5.16 7.19 -25.03
N VAL A 180 -5.46 6.40 -26.06
CA VAL A 180 -5.60 4.93 -25.93
C VAL A 180 -4.25 4.26 -25.61
N ALA A 181 -3.15 4.81 -26.12
CA ALA A 181 -1.81 4.29 -25.83
C ALA A 181 -1.49 4.34 -24.32
N LEU A 182 -1.97 5.37 -23.61
CA LEU A 182 -1.83 5.47 -22.15
C LEU A 182 -2.53 4.31 -21.43
N VAL A 183 -3.74 3.94 -21.86
CA VAL A 183 -4.51 2.84 -21.25
C VAL A 183 -3.83 1.50 -21.52
N GLY A 184 -3.40 1.26 -22.76
CA GLY A 184 -2.65 0.04 -23.11
C GLY A 184 -1.34 -0.08 -22.31
N ALA A 185 -0.59 1.01 -22.19
CA ALA A 185 0.62 1.05 -21.38
C ALA A 185 0.35 0.83 -19.89
N ALA A 186 -0.78 1.33 -19.38
CA ALA A 186 -1.18 1.12 -17.99
C ALA A 186 -1.55 -0.34 -17.71
N MET A 187 -2.17 -1.05 -18.66
CA MET A 187 -2.42 -2.49 -18.54
C MET A 187 -1.12 -3.29 -18.49
N VAL A 188 -0.16 -2.97 -19.36
CA VAL A 188 1.19 -3.57 -19.32
C VAL A 188 1.88 -3.25 -18.00
N TRP A 189 1.74 -2.02 -17.50
CA TRP A 189 2.22 -1.63 -16.18
C TRP A 189 1.59 -2.48 -15.06
N GLY A 190 0.30 -2.78 -15.13
CA GLY A 190 -0.37 -3.70 -14.21
C GLY A 190 0.32 -5.07 -14.16
N LEU A 191 0.69 -5.63 -15.31
CA LEU A 191 1.45 -6.90 -15.38
C LEU A 191 2.86 -6.77 -14.79
N ILE A 192 3.52 -5.62 -14.97
CA ILE A 192 4.80 -5.33 -14.33
C ILE A 192 4.65 -5.28 -12.81
N VAL A 193 3.60 -4.60 -12.30
CA VAL A 193 3.30 -4.54 -10.87
C VAL A 193 3.01 -5.92 -10.31
N PHE A 194 2.25 -6.75 -11.04
CA PHE A 194 2.03 -8.16 -10.69
C PHE A 194 3.37 -8.89 -10.54
N ALA A 195 4.26 -8.76 -11.53
CA ALA A 195 5.53 -9.46 -11.52
C ALA A 195 6.43 -9.01 -10.36
N ILE A 196 6.56 -7.70 -10.18
CA ILE A 196 7.31 -7.13 -9.06
C ILE A 196 6.72 -7.61 -7.74
N SER A 197 5.40 -7.58 -7.58
CA SER A 197 4.75 -7.96 -6.32
C SER A 197 4.91 -9.45 -6.03
N ALA A 198 4.71 -10.31 -7.02
CA ALA A 198 4.80 -11.77 -6.87
C ALA A 198 6.22 -12.25 -6.53
N TRP A 199 7.24 -11.69 -7.20
CA TRP A 199 8.60 -12.23 -7.11
C TRP A 199 9.58 -11.38 -6.30
N ILE A 200 9.24 -10.13 -6.00
CA ILE A 200 10.13 -9.21 -5.27
C ILE A 200 9.42 -8.65 -4.04
N GLY A 201 8.28 -7.97 -4.22
CA GLY A 201 7.59 -7.26 -3.17
C GLY A 201 7.15 -8.16 -2.02
N LEU A 202 6.42 -9.24 -2.32
CA LEU A 202 5.92 -10.17 -1.31
C LEU A 202 7.04 -10.94 -0.58
N PRO A 203 8.06 -11.53 -1.27
CA PRO A 203 9.19 -12.13 -0.58
C PRO A 203 9.97 -11.17 0.32
N VAL A 204 10.18 -9.92 -0.15
CA VAL A 204 10.87 -8.89 0.65
C VAL A 204 10.03 -8.48 1.85
N ALA A 205 8.72 -8.27 1.68
CA ALA A 205 7.81 -7.94 2.78
C ALA A 205 7.77 -9.05 3.84
N ALA A 206 7.69 -10.32 3.41
CA ALA A 206 7.74 -11.47 4.31
C ALA A 206 9.07 -11.54 5.09
N ALA A 207 10.20 -11.24 4.43
CA ALA A 207 11.51 -11.24 5.06
C ALA A 207 11.71 -10.07 6.04
N LEU A 208 11.18 -8.89 5.74
CA LEU A 208 11.35 -7.69 6.58
C LEU A 208 10.38 -7.65 7.76
N PHE A 209 9.15 -8.12 7.57
CA PHE A 209 8.08 -7.96 8.57
C PHE A 209 7.64 -9.29 9.21
N GLY A 210 8.28 -10.41 8.85
CA GLY A 210 8.01 -11.71 9.48
C GLY A 210 6.69 -12.36 9.06
N GLY A 211 6.07 -11.92 7.95
CA GLY A 211 4.79 -12.44 7.45
C GLY A 211 4.80 -13.90 6.97
N GLY A 212 5.97 -14.55 6.93
CA GLY A 212 6.12 -15.97 6.64
C GLY A 212 5.61 -16.40 5.26
N ASP A 213 5.25 -17.68 5.15
CA ASP A 213 4.75 -18.29 3.91
C ASP A 213 3.43 -17.69 3.40
N PRO A 214 2.46 -17.31 4.25
CA PRO A 214 1.23 -16.68 3.78
C PRO A 214 1.47 -15.44 2.92
N ILE A 215 2.43 -14.60 3.30
CA ILE A 215 2.78 -13.40 2.54
C ILE A 215 3.67 -13.75 1.36
N ARG A 216 4.74 -14.55 1.58
CA ARG A 216 5.71 -14.89 0.54
C ARG A 216 5.07 -15.58 -0.68
N ASN A 217 4.07 -16.44 -0.44
CA ASN A 217 3.47 -17.29 -1.47
C ASN A 217 2.05 -16.84 -1.85
N MET A 218 1.64 -15.61 -1.48
CA MET A 218 0.28 -15.10 -1.69
C MET A 218 -0.24 -15.28 -3.12
N ALA A 219 0.57 -15.01 -4.14
CA ALA A 219 0.19 -15.19 -5.54
C ALA A 219 -0.22 -16.64 -5.88
N SER A 220 0.46 -17.63 -5.29
CA SER A 220 0.13 -19.04 -5.47
C SER A 220 -1.08 -19.48 -4.64
N MET A 221 -1.29 -18.86 -3.46
CA MET A 221 -2.45 -19.16 -2.59
C MET A 221 -3.76 -18.61 -3.15
N VAL A 222 -3.74 -17.38 -3.67
CA VAL A 222 -4.89 -16.75 -4.35
C VAL A 222 -5.10 -17.36 -5.75
N GLY A 223 -4.03 -17.87 -6.33
CA GLY A 223 -3.99 -18.40 -7.69
C GLY A 223 -3.53 -17.34 -8.69
N TYR A 224 -2.52 -17.70 -9.49
CA TYR A 224 -1.92 -16.81 -10.47
C TYR A 224 -2.93 -16.17 -11.44
N PRO A 225 -3.95 -16.87 -11.97
CA PRO A 225 -4.93 -16.24 -12.86
C PRO A 225 -5.69 -15.09 -12.20
N THR A 226 -6.18 -15.29 -10.97
CA THR A 226 -6.87 -14.24 -10.19
C THR A 226 -5.94 -13.07 -9.94
N PHE A 227 -4.71 -13.35 -9.50
CA PHE A 227 -3.70 -12.33 -9.23
C PHE A 227 -3.30 -11.55 -10.49
N ILE A 228 -3.27 -12.18 -11.67
CA ILE A 228 -3.02 -11.49 -12.94
C ILE A 228 -4.19 -10.60 -13.32
N VAL A 229 -5.43 -11.10 -13.21
CA VAL A 229 -6.64 -10.36 -13.62
C VAL A 229 -6.82 -9.11 -12.77
N GLU A 230 -6.67 -9.21 -11.45
CA GLU A 230 -6.82 -8.04 -10.56
C GLU A 230 -5.78 -6.95 -10.89
N HIS A 231 -4.55 -7.33 -11.28
CA HIS A 231 -3.49 -6.43 -11.67
C HIS A 231 -3.72 -5.80 -13.06
N LEU A 232 -4.29 -6.55 -14.00
CA LEU A 232 -4.76 -5.99 -15.27
C LEU A 232 -5.89 -4.98 -15.04
N MET A 233 -6.82 -5.26 -14.13
CA MET A 233 -7.90 -4.34 -13.76
C MET A 233 -7.37 -3.07 -13.12
N PHE A 234 -6.37 -3.18 -12.22
CA PHE A 234 -5.65 -2.02 -11.68
C PHE A 234 -5.04 -1.18 -12.81
N GLY A 235 -4.28 -1.80 -13.72
CA GLY A 235 -3.67 -1.11 -14.84
C GLY A 235 -4.69 -0.39 -15.73
N ALA A 236 -5.77 -1.07 -16.10
CA ALA A 236 -6.85 -0.50 -16.90
C ALA A 236 -7.51 0.70 -16.18
N ALA A 237 -7.89 0.54 -14.90
CA ALA A 237 -8.50 1.59 -14.10
C ALA A 237 -7.58 2.81 -13.96
N LEU A 238 -6.29 2.59 -13.69
CA LEU A 238 -5.27 3.63 -13.59
C LEU A 238 -5.19 4.45 -14.89
N GLY A 239 -5.09 3.78 -16.04
CA GLY A 239 -5.04 4.44 -17.34
C GLY A 239 -6.29 5.26 -17.64
N ILE A 240 -7.48 4.73 -17.32
CA ILE A 240 -8.77 5.42 -17.52
C ILE A 240 -8.87 6.66 -16.63
N LEU A 241 -8.51 6.55 -15.34
CA LEU A 241 -8.56 7.66 -14.38
C LEU A 241 -7.61 8.79 -14.79
N LEU A 242 -6.39 8.46 -15.20
CA LEU A 242 -5.42 9.45 -15.69
C LEU A 242 -5.89 10.12 -17.01
N LEU A 243 -6.47 9.34 -17.92
CA LEU A 243 -7.05 9.88 -19.15
C LEU A 243 -8.20 10.87 -18.84
N GLY A 244 -9.05 10.54 -17.87
CA GLY A 244 -10.13 11.42 -17.39
C GLY A 244 -9.59 12.72 -16.78
N ALA A 245 -8.58 12.64 -15.92
CA ALA A 245 -7.95 13.80 -15.28
C ALA A 245 -7.32 14.75 -16.31
N ALA A 246 -6.66 14.21 -17.34
CA ALA A 246 -6.07 15.01 -18.42
C ALA A 246 -7.14 15.76 -19.24
N ARG A 247 -8.24 15.09 -19.59
CA ARG A 247 -9.37 15.68 -20.33
C ARG A 247 -10.04 16.82 -19.55
N ASN A 248 -10.27 16.61 -18.25
CA ASN A 248 -10.90 17.61 -17.37
C ASN A 248 -10.01 18.85 -17.18
N SER A 249 -8.69 18.68 -17.25
CA SER A 249 -7.74 19.80 -17.17
C SER A 249 -7.74 20.61 -18.46
N ALA A 250 -7.78 19.95 -19.63
CA ALA A 250 -7.88 20.63 -20.92
C ALA A 250 -9.18 21.43 -21.08
N ALA A 251 -10.31 20.87 -20.62
CA ALA A 251 -11.60 21.56 -20.66
C ALA A 251 -11.60 22.84 -19.82
N ARG A 252 -11.04 22.80 -18.60
CA ARG A 252 -10.96 23.97 -17.71
C ARG A 252 -10.13 25.12 -18.28
N THR A 253 -9.03 24.82 -18.98
CA THR A 253 -8.20 25.84 -19.63
C THR A 253 -8.89 26.45 -20.85
N GLY A 254 -9.71 25.67 -21.58
CA GLY A 254 -10.45 26.15 -22.75
C GLY A 254 -11.62 27.08 -22.42
N SER A 255 -12.18 26.99 -21.21
CA SER A 255 -13.32 27.81 -20.76
C SER A 255 -12.93 29.15 -20.12
N ALA A 256 -11.64 29.46 -19.99
CA ALA A 256 -11.20 30.75 -19.45
C ALA A 256 -11.57 31.90 -20.43
N PRO A 257 -12.27 32.97 -19.99
CA PRO A 257 -12.62 34.09 -20.86
C PRO A 257 -11.36 34.72 -21.48
N ARG A 258 -11.33 34.83 -22.80
CA ARG A 258 -10.31 35.61 -23.50
C ARG A 258 -10.73 37.07 -23.42
N GLY A 259 -10.15 37.80 -22.46
CA GLY A 259 -10.24 39.26 -22.39
C GLY A 259 -9.45 39.94 -23.49
#